data_AF-A0A957SBI2-F1
#
_entry.id   AF-A0A957SBI2-F1
#
_cell.length_a   1.000
_cell.length_b   1.000
_cell.length_c   1.000
_cell.angle_alpha   90.00
_cell.angle_beta   90.00
_cell.angle_gamma   90.00
#
_symmetry.space_group_name_H-M   'P 1'
#
loop_
_entity.id
_entity.type
_entity.pdbx_description
1 polymer ?
#
loop_
_entity_poly.entity_id
_entity_poly.type
_entity_poly.pdbx_seq_one_letter_code
_entity_poly.pdbx_strand_id
1 'polypeptide(L)'
;MRNLVAFMHMSLDGFAGGPNGELDWIAYDEELEKYAETIVNTVGAALYGRVTYHMMEFFRTVPDNPDSSEHERAHAAWIEAIPKV
;
A
#
# COMPACT_ATOMS: atom_id res chain seq x y z
N MET A 1 -20.98 9.73 9.99
CA MET A 1 -20.88 8.71 8.91
C MET A 1 -19.41 8.49 8.61
N ARG A 2 -18.99 7.26 8.31
CA ARG A 2 -17.59 7.00 7.93
C ARG A 2 -17.45 7.17 6.41
N ASN A 3 -16.32 7.73 5.97
CA ASN A 3 -16.02 7.91 4.55
C ASN A 3 -15.45 6.61 3.97
N LEU A 4 -15.78 6.33 2.71
CA LEU A 4 -15.07 5.33 1.90
C LEU A 4 -14.01 6.06 1.08
N VAL A 5 -12.76 5.63 1.22
CA VAL A 5 -11.62 6.22 0.51
C VAL A 5 -11.10 5.19 -0.48
N ALA A 6 -11.09 5.54 -1.76
CA ALA A 6 -10.38 4.79 -2.79
C ALA A 6 -9.02 5.45 -3.00
N PHE A 7 -7.95 4.74 -2.67
CA PHE A 7 -6.58 5.24 -2.79
C PHE A 7 -5.75 4.21 -3.56
N MET A 8 -5.35 4.57 -4.78
CA MET A 8 -4.66 3.69 -5.72
C MET A 8 -3.90 4.52 -6.76
N HIS A 9 -2.84 3.93 -7.32
CA HIS A 9 -2.17 4.47 -8.50
C HIS A 9 -2.88 3.99 -9.76
N MET A 10 -2.88 4.85 -10.79
CA MET A 10 -3.53 4.56 -12.07
C MET A 10 -2.79 5.26 -13.20
N SER A 11 -2.64 4.59 -14.33
CA SER A 11 -2.14 5.17 -15.55
C SER A 11 -3.11 6.23 -16.10
N LEU A 12 -2.62 7.10 -17.00
CA LEU A 12 -3.44 8.15 -17.60
C LEU A 12 -4.64 7.59 -18.39
N ASP A 13 -4.48 6.41 -18.98
CA ASP A 13 -5.50 5.69 -19.74
C ASP A 13 -6.35 4.72 -18.91
N GLY A 14 -6.18 4.71 -17.58
CA GLY A 14 -7.15 4.10 -16.65
C GLY A 14 -6.82 2.69 -16.15
N PHE A 15 -5.55 2.28 -16.15
CA PHE A 15 -5.11 0.96 -15.68
C PHE A 15 -4.39 1.06 -14.33
N ALA A 16 -4.72 0.16 -13.40
CA ALA A 16 -4.17 0.13 -12.04
C ALA A 16 -2.94 -0.77 -11.88
N GLY A 17 -2.59 -1.53 -12.92
CA GLY A 17 -1.47 -2.46 -12.97
C GLY A 17 -1.15 -2.81 -14.41
N GLY A 18 0.06 -3.29 -14.66
CA GLY A 18 0.46 -3.73 -16.00
C GLY A 18 -0.21 -5.05 -16.42
N PRO A 19 0.05 -5.54 -17.64
CA PRO A 19 -0.61 -6.73 -18.19
C PRO A 19 -0.56 -8.00 -17.32
N ASN A 20 0.41 -8.11 -16.41
CA ASN A 20 0.56 -9.24 -15.48
C ASN A 20 0.29 -8.87 -14.01
N GLY A 21 -0.22 -7.66 -13.74
CA GLY A 21 -0.47 -7.14 -12.40
C GLY A 21 0.73 -6.44 -11.75
N GLU A 22 1.78 -6.16 -12.53
CA GLU A 22 2.97 -5.43 -12.08
C GLU A 22 2.68 -3.97 -11.75
N LEU A 23 3.45 -3.45 -10.79
CA LEU A 23 3.38 -2.08 -10.27
C LEU A 23 4.70 -1.31 -10.45
N ASP A 24 5.65 -1.88 -11.18
CA ASP A 24 7.01 -1.34 -11.41
C ASP A 24 7.04 -0.04 -12.21
N TRP A 25 5.94 0.29 -12.89
CA TRP A 25 5.74 1.56 -13.59
C TRP A 25 5.40 2.74 -12.66
N ILE A 26 5.05 2.47 -11.40
CA ILE A 26 4.74 3.51 -10.41
C ILE A 26 6.04 4.13 -9.95
N ALA A 27 6.27 5.40 -10.30
CA ALA A 27 7.36 6.20 -9.75
C ALA A 27 7.00 6.60 -8.31
N TYR A 28 7.27 5.71 -7.36
CA TYR A 28 6.99 5.90 -5.94
C TYR A 28 8.25 6.45 -5.25
N ASP A 29 8.20 7.73 -4.86
CA ASP A 29 9.30 8.45 -4.23
C ASP A 29 8.93 8.93 -2.82
N GLU A 30 9.90 9.52 -2.10
CA GLU A 30 9.70 9.99 -0.72
C GLU A 30 8.59 11.05 -0.57
N GLU A 31 8.31 11.85 -1.62
CA GLU A 31 7.24 12.83 -1.57
C GLU A 31 5.88 12.14 -1.61
N LEU A 32 5.73 11.18 -2.52
CA LEU A 32 4.52 10.39 -2.67
C LEU A 32 4.29 9.48 -1.45
N GLU A 33 5.36 8.93 -0.86
CA GLU A 33 5.32 8.19 0.41
C GLU A 33 4.69 9.02 1.53
N LYS A 34 5.20 10.25 1.76
CA LYS A 34 4.68 11.15 2.78
C LYS A 34 3.22 11.52 2.53
N TYR A 35 2.85 11.75 1.27
CA TYR A 35 1.46 12.00 0.91
C TYR A 35 0.57 10.79 1.21
N ALA A 36 0.99 9.58 0.83
CA ALA A 36 0.26 8.35 1.09
C ALA A 36 0.05 8.12 2.60
N GLU A 37 1.05 8.38 3.43
CA GLU A 37 0.94 8.32 4.89
C GLU A 37 -0.17 9.24 5.43
N THR A 38 -0.35 10.44 4.86
CA THR A 38 -1.44 11.33 5.30
C THR A 38 -2.83 10.74 5.08
N ILE A 39 -2.98 9.85 4.09
CA ILE A 39 -4.27 9.20 3.77
C ILE A 39 -4.42 7.92 4.59
N VAL A 40 -3.39 7.08 4.60
CA VAL A 40 -3.34 5.79 5.29
C VAL A 40 -3.58 5.95 6.81
N ASN A 41 -3.12 7.05 7.41
CA ASN A 41 -3.36 7.34 8.82
C ASN A 41 -4.79 7.79 9.16
N THR A 42 -5.65 8.05 8.15
CA THR A 42 -7.05 8.48 8.37
C THR A 42 -8.05 7.33 8.36
N VAL A 43 -7.64 6.14 7.89
CA VAL A 43 -8.55 5.00 7.71
C VAL A 43 -8.50 4.05 8.93
N GLY A 44 -9.66 3.47 9.26
CA GLY A 44 -9.79 2.53 10.38
C GLY A 44 -9.92 1.06 9.98
N ALA A 45 -9.96 0.77 8.68
CA ALA A 45 -9.95 -0.57 8.11
C ALA A 45 -9.49 -0.51 6.65
N ALA A 46 -8.82 -1.56 6.18
CA ALA A 46 -8.45 -1.73 4.78
C ALA A 46 -9.33 -2.80 4.12
N LEU A 47 -9.76 -2.55 2.88
CA LEU A 47 -10.50 -3.50 2.06
C LEU A 47 -9.63 -3.87 0.86
N TYR A 48 -9.29 -5.15 0.73
CA TYR A 48 -8.45 -5.64 -0.35
C TYR A 48 -9.15 -6.69 -1.19
N GLY A 49 -9.02 -6.60 -2.51
CA GLY A 49 -9.29 -7.74 -3.37
C GLY A 49 -8.24 -8.84 -3.15
N ARG A 50 -8.57 -10.09 -3.49
CA ARG A 50 -7.68 -11.27 -3.31
C ARG A 50 -6.24 -11.04 -3.79
N VAL A 51 -6.07 -10.44 -4.97
CA VAL A 51 -4.73 -10.24 -5.57
C VAL A 51 -3.91 -9.25 -4.74
N THR A 52 -4.48 -8.09 -4.40
CA THR A 52 -3.83 -7.09 -3.53
C THR A 52 -3.57 -7.66 -2.14
N TYR A 53 -4.48 -8.46 -1.59
CA TYR A 53 -4.30 -9.09 -0.29
C TYR A 53 -3.04 -9.97 -0.25
N HIS A 54 -2.83 -10.81 -1.27
CA HIS A 54 -1.62 -11.62 -1.37
C HIS A 54 -0.36 -10.78 -1.59
N MET A 55 -0.46 -9.67 -2.32
CA MET A 55 0.67 -8.74 -2.46
C MET A 55 1.12 -8.17 -1.12
N MET A 56 0.19 -7.91 -0.18
CA MET A 56 0.52 -7.44 1.16
C MET A 56 1.31 -8.46 2.00
N GLU A 57 1.36 -9.74 1.60
CA GLU A 57 2.19 -10.75 2.27
C GLU A 57 3.69 -10.43 2.17
N PHE A 58 4.13 -9.67 1.16
CA PHE A 58 5.50 -9.16 1.09
C PHE A 58 5.90 -8.41 2.36
N PHE A 59 5.01 -7.60 2.92
CA PHE A 59 5.32 -6.80 4.11
C PHE A 59 5.55 -7.65 5.37
N ARG A 60 5.25 -8.95 5.34
CA ARG A 60 5.64 -9.88 6.42
C ARG A 60 7.15 -10.14 6.46
N THR A 61 7.87 -9.95 5.36
CA THR A 61 9.33 -10.15 5.32
C THR A 61 10.11 -8.91 5.75
N VAL A 62 9.46 -7.74 5.78
CA VAL A 62 10.08 -6.44 6.10
C VAL A 62 10.69 -6.38 7.51
N PRO A 63 10.06 -6.91 8.58
CA PRO A 63 10.65 -6.84 9.92
C PRO A 63 12.01 -7.53 10.06
N ASP A 64 12.22 -8.62 9.31
CA ASP A 64 13.46 -9.41 9.35
C ASP A 64 14.48 -8.96 8.30
N ASN A 65 14.15 -8.00 7.44
CA ASN A 65 15.04 -7.48 6.40
C ASN A 65 15.87 -6.29 6.93
N PRO A 66 17.20 -6.43 7.08
CA PRO A 66 18.05 -5.34 7.57
C PRO A 66 18.12 -4.15 6.59
N ASP A 67 17.90 -4.40 5.29
CA ASP A 67 18.00 -3.39 4.24
C ASP A 67 16.70 -2.61 4.04
N SER A 68 15.62 -2.97 4.75
CA SER A 68 14.35 -2.27 4.60
C SER A 68 14.43 -0.81 5.05
N SER A 69 13.66 0.06 4.40
CA SER A 69 13.60 1.47 4.76
C SER A 69 12.78 1.69 6.04
N GLU A 70 12.88 2.88 6.64
CA GLU A 70 12.00 3.25 7.76
C GLU A 70 10.52 3.30 7.32
N HIS A 71 10.25 3.83 6.12
CA HIS A 71 8.91 3.86 5.54
C HIS A 71 8.33 2.45 5.37
N GLU A 72 9.11 1.51 4.81
CA GLU A 72 8.68 0.11 4.67
C GLU A 72 8.33 -0.52 6.01
N ARG A 73 9.17 -0.31 7.04
CA ARG A 73 8.91 -0.81 8.40
C ARG A 73 7.65 -0.22 9.01
N ALA A 74 7.44 1.10 8.86
CA ALA A 74 6.25 1.77 9.35
C ALA A 74 4.98 1.27 8.63
N HIS A 75 5.06 1.10 7.31
CA HIS A 75 3.95 0.60 6.51
C HIS A 75 3.64 -0.88 6.84
N ALA A 76 4.66 -1.72 7.03
CA ALA A 76 4.48 -3.10 7.47
C ALA A 76 3.78 -3.19 8.84
N ALA A 77 4.19 -2.35 9.79
CA ALA A 77 3.54 -2.27 11.10
C ALA A 77 2.07 -1.82 10.99
N TRP A 78 1.78 -0.84 10.12
CA TRP A 78 0.41 -0.41 9.84
C TRP A 78 -0.42 -1.53 9.21
N ILE A 79 0.12 -2.22 8.19
CA ILE A 79 -0.54 -3.37 7.57
C ILE A 79 -0.86 -4.40 8.63
N GLU A 80 0.06 -4.75 9.53
CA GLU A 80 -0.19 -5.76 10.56
C GLU A 80 -1.30 -5.31 11.54
N ALA A 81 -1.26 -4.05 11.99
CA ALA A 81 -2.18 -3.52 12.99
C ALA A 81 -3.60 -3.26 12.47
N ILE A 82 -3.78 -2.83 11.22
CA ILE A 82 -5.08 -2.39 10.73
C ILE A 82 -6.04 -3.58 10.52
N PRO A 83 -7.34 -3.47 10.87
CA PRO A 83 -8.33 -4.45 10.47
C PRO A 83 -8.42 -4.57 8.95
N LYS A 84 -8.42 -5.80 8.42
CA LYS A 84 -8.64 -6.09 7.00
C LYS A 84 -10.03 -6.69 6.82
N VAL A 85 -10.73 -6.27 5.77
CA VAL A 85 -12.04 -6.79 5.34
C VAL A 85 -11.89 -7.51 4.01
#